data_AF-A0A5C7XN21-F1
#
_entry.id   AF-A0A5C7XN21-F1
#
_cell.length_a   1.000
_cell.length_b   1.000
_cell.length_c   1.000
_cell.angle_alpha   90.00
_cell.angle_beta   90.00
_cell.angle_gamma   90.00
#
_symmetry.space_group_name_H-M   'P 1'
#
loop_
_entity.id
_entity.type
_entity.pdbx_description
1 polymer ?
#
loop_
_entity_poly.entity_id
_entity_poly.type
_entity_poly.pdbx_seq_one_letter_code
_entity_poly.pdbx_strand_id
1 'polypeptide(L)'
;MVAKIVTSTAWLLHRHPPEQITTNLIAETADISKGSIYQYFENKDQIIDAAVERLAAEQAPAIEDMLRAVTLDRPASAMEASIDILIDYTIANRRLIRYLAQRPDHLRTFDNISGLNATLLAMTTLHMSHYRSHYRDELSPSALAWLFFNMAVATTMRYIESDDPISLDELRAGLKFASTGLLATHRS
;
A
#
# COMPACT_ATOMS: atom_id res chain seq x y z
N MET A 1 -6.80 -8.37 26.64
CA MET A 1 -7.15 -9.58 25.86
C MET A 1 -7.30 -9.26 24.38
N VAL A 2 -8.22 -8.36 23.98
CA VAL A 2 -8.44 -7.92 22.59
C VAL A 2 -7.12 -7.60 21.86
N ALA A 3 -6.28 -6.72 22.42
CA ALA A 3 -5.00 -6.38 21.80
C ALA A 3 -4.09 -7.60 21.55
N LYS A 4 -4.07 -8.59 22.44
CA LYS A 4 -3.26 -9.82 22.27
C LYS A 4 -3.76 -10.64 21.07
N ILE A 5 -5.08 -10.79 20.95
CA ILE A 5 -5.74 -11.49 19.83
C ILE A 5 -5.43 -10.76 18.51
N VAL A 6 -5.70 -9.46 18.45
CA VAL A 6 -5.49 -8.64 17.26
C VAL A 6 -4.02 -8.66 16.84
N THR A 7 -3.09 -8.51 17.79
CA THR A 7 -1.65 -8.54 17.50
C THR A 7 -1.18 -9.88 16.94
N SER A 8 -1.67 -10.98 17.51
CA SER A 8 -1.34 -12.32 17.05
C SER A 8 -1.90 -12.58 15.65
N THR A 9 -3.13 -12.12 15.38
CA THR A 9 -3.74 -12.22 14.05
C THR A 9 -2.99 -11.38 13.01
N ALA A 10 -2.60 -10.14 13.33
CA ALA A 10 -1.78 -9.31 12.45
C ALA A 10 -0.44 -9.97 12.11
N TRP A 11 0.21 -10.59 13.11
CA TRP A 11 1.43 -11.36 12.91
C TRP A 11 1.22 -12.58 11.99
N LEU A 12 0.07 -13.27 12.11
CA LEU A 12 -0.31 -14.38 11.25
C LEU A 12 -0.58 -13.94 9.82
N LEU A 13 -1.22 -12.78 9.61
CA LEU A 13 -1.51 -12.20 8.28
C LEU A 13 -0.26 -11.95 7.44
N HIS A 14 0.90 -11.72 8.07
CA HIS A 14 2.18 -11.62 7.35
C HIS A 14 2.74 -12.96 6.88
N ARG A 15 2.34 -14.09 7.50
CA ARG A 15 2.96 -15.40 7.29
C ARG A 15 2.08 -16.37 6.53
N HIS A 16 0.77 -16.27 6.74
CA HIS A 16 -0.21 -17.21 6.21
C HIS A 16 -1.21 -16.49 5.32
N PRO A 17 -1.67 -17.14 4.23
CA PRO A 17 -2.87 -16.70 3.54
C PRO A 17 -4.03 -16.56 4.54
N PRO A 18 -4.84 -15.49 4.46
CA PRO A 18 -5.91 -15.24 5.43
C PRO A 18 -6.93 -16.39 5.52
N GLU A 19 -7.10 -17.17 4.45
CA GLU A 19 -7.95 -18.35 4.40
C GLU A 19 -7.46 -19.46 5.36
N GLN A 20 -6.14 -19.55 5.56
CA GLN A 20 -5.51 -20.55 6.43
C GLN A 20 -5.50 -20.13 7.92
N ILE A 21 -5.78 -18.86 8.22
CA ILE A 21 -5.81 -18.37 9.60
C ILE A 21 -7.12 -18.83 10.26
N THR A 22 -7.07 -19.77 11.18
CA THR A 22 -8.28 -20.24 11.90
C THR A 22 -8.37 -19.63 13.29
N THR A 23 -9.57 -19.60 13.90
CA THR A 23 -9.71 -19.16 15.30
C THR A 23 -8.92 -20.02 16.27
N ASN A 24 -8.69 -21.30 15.95
CA ASN A 24 -7.79 -22.17 16.71
C ASN A 24 -6.35 -21.67 16.63
N LEU A 25 -5.85 -21.42 15.41
CA LEU A 25 -4.49 -20.93 15.19
C LEU A 25 -4.27 -19.56 15.85
N ILE A 26 -5.27 -18.67 15.80
CA ILE A 26 -5.23 -17.39 16.50
C ILE A 26 -5.14 -17.60 18.01
N ALA A 27 -5.96 -18.49 18.60
CA ALA A 27 -5.95 -18.76 20.03
C ALA A 27 -4.61 -19.34 20.49
N GLU A 28 -4.05 -20.27 19.73
CA GLU A 28 -2.73 -20.87 19.98
C GLU A 28 -1.62 -19.83 19.89
N THR A 29 -1.60 -19.03 18.82
CA THR A 29 -0.58 -17.96 18.63
C THR A 29 -0.68 -16.89 19.71
N ALA A 30 -1.91 -16.57 20.13
CA ALA A 30 -2.17 -15.63 21.20
C ALA A 30 -2.01 -16.26 22.59
N ASP A 31 -1.69 -17.55 22.72
CA ASP A 31 -1.57 -18.27 24.00
C ASP A 31 -2.79 -18.01 24.91
N ILE A 32 -3.97 -18.37 24.39
CA ILE A 32 -5.27 -18.27 25.07
C ILE A 32 -6.16 -19.46 24.72
N SER A 33 -7.25 -19.64 25.48
CA SER A 33 -8.29 -20.60 25.08
C SER A 33 -9.09 -20.08 23.88
N LYS A 34 -9.55 -20.99 23.01
CA LYS A 34 -10.47 -20.64 21.92
C LYS A 34 -11.75 -19.97 22.44
N GLY A 35 -12.26 -20.42 23.59
CA GLY A 35 -13.46 -19.84 24.22
C GLY A 35 -13.29 -18.35 24.57
N SER A 36 -12.07 -17.92 24.89
CA SER A 36 -11.76 -16.52 25.20
C SER A 36 -11.91 -15.60 23.97
N ILE A 37 -11.75 -16.11 22.75
CA ILE A 37 -11.95 -15.31 21.52
C ILE A 37 -13.41 -14.88 21.40
N TYR A 38 -14.34 -15.82 21.59
CA TYR A 38 -15.77 -15.59 21.42
C TYR A 38 -16.41 -14.68 22.48
N GLN A 39 -15.64 -14.28 23.51
CA GLN A 39 -16.05 -13.24 24.46
C GLN A 39 -15.89 -11.83 23.90
N TYR A 40 -15.06 -11.65 22.87
CA TYR A 40 -14.73 -10.34 22.30
C TYR A 40 -15.06 -10.22 20.81
N PHE A 41 -15.09 -11.33 20.09
CA PHE A 41 -15.34 -11.37 18.65
C PHE A 41 -16.40 -12.43 18.33
N GLU A 42 -17.41 -12.05 17.56
CA GLU A 42 -18.50 -12.96 17.19
C GLU A 42 -18.04 -14.02 16.20
N ASN A 43 -17.10 -13.66 15.32
CA ASN A 43 -16.60 -14.53 14.26
C ASN A 43 -15.14 -14.18 13.91
N LYS A 44 -14.54 -15.01 13.05
CA LYS A 44 -13.16 -14.83 12.58
C LYS A 44 -12.98 -13.50 11.83
N ASP A 45 -13.96 -13.10 11.04
CA ASP A 45 -13.85 -11.93 10.17
C ASP A 45 -13.68 -10.65 11.01
N GLN A 46 -14.44 -10.48 12.10
CA GLN A 46 -14.22 -9.35 13.02
C GLN A 46 -12.79 -9.30 13.61
N ILE A 47 -12.14 -10.44 13.80
CA ILE A 47 -10.75 -10.49 14.28
C ILE A 47 -9.79 -10.05 13.17
N ILE A 48 -10.05 -10.51 11.94
CA ILE A 48 -9.25 -10.14 10.77
C ILE A 48 -9.38 -8.64 10.49
N ASP A 49 -10.60 -8.09 10.58
CA ASP A 49 -10.87 -6.67 10.39
C ASP A 49 -10.05 -5.84 11.37
N ALA A 50 -10.16 -6.12 12.67
CA ALA A 50 -9.38 -5.44 13.70
C ALA A 50 -7.85 -5.58 13.48
N ALA A 51 -7.40 -6.71 12.93
CA ALA A 51 -6.00 -6.92 12.60
C ALA A 51 -5.56 -6.10 11.36
N VAL A 52 -6.41 -5.99 10.34
CA VAL A 52 -6.19 -5.14 9.15
C VAL A 52 -6.13 -3.67 9.56
N GLU A 53 -7.04 -3.21 10.43
CA GLU A 53 -7.03 -1.85 10.97
C GLU A 53 -5.70 -1.54 11.68
N ARG A 54 -5.22 -2.49 12.49
CA ARG A 54 -3.93 -2.36 13.16
C ARG A 54 -2.77 -2.29 12.18
N LEU A 55 -2.75 -3.18 11.17
CA LEU A 55 -1.72 -3.17 10.14
C LEU A 55 -1.71 -1.85 9.35
N ALA A 56 -2.89 -1.31 9.04
CA ALA A 56 -3.02 -0.01 8.37
C ALA A 56 -2.34 1.12 9.16
N ALA A 57 -2.59 1.16 10.47
CA ALA A 57 -2.00 2.15 11.37
C ALA A 57 -0.48 1.96 11.56
N GLU A 58 0.00 0.72 11.55
CA GLU A 58 1.43 0.40 11.74
C GLU A 58 2.27 0.62 10.48
N GLN A 59 1.71 0.38 9.29
CA GLN A 59 2.46 0.47 8.03
C GLN A 59 2.55 1.89 7.47
N ALA A 60 1.55 2.75 7.72
CA ALA A 60 1.51 4.09 7.14
C ALA A 60 2.77 4.94 7.44
N PRO A 61 3.28 5.01 8.69
CA PRO A 61 4.46 5.82 8.99
C PRO A 61 5.72 5.32 8.27
N ALA A 62 5.90 4.00 8.14
CA ALA A 62 7.06 3.42 7.47
C ALA A 62 7.08 3.78 5.97
N ILE A 63 5.92 3.77 5.31
CA ILE A 63 5.80 4.15 3.90
C ILE A 63 6.04 5.65 3.72
N GLU A 64 5.49 6.46 4.62
CA GLU A 64 5.72 7.90 4.65
C GLU A 64 7.21 8.23 4.78
N ASP A 65 7.93 7.56 5.70
CA ASP A 65 9.37 7.75 5.91
C ASP A 65 10.20 7.36 4.69
N MET A 66 9.87 6.24 4.03
CA MET A 66 10.53 5.82 2.79
C MET A 66 10.36 6.86 1.68
N LEU A 67 9.16 7.41 1.52
CA LEU A 67 8.89 8.41 0.48
C LEU A 67 9.45 9.79 0.83
N ARG A 68 9.50 10.14 2.11
CA ARG A 68 10.13 11.37 2.59
C ARG A 68 11.62 11.41 2.26
N ALA A 69 12.30 10.26 2.32
CA ALA A 69 13.72 10.14 1.98
C ALA A 69 14.03 10.51 0.52
N VAL A 70 13.07 10.36 -0.40
CA VAL A 70 13.25 10.63 -1.84
C VAL A 70 12.53 11.89 -2.32
N THR A 71 11.70 12.52 -1.46
CA THR A 71 10.86 13.67 -1.84
C THR A 71 11.67 14.91 -2.24
N LEU A 72 12.92 15.04 -1.80
CA LEU A 72 13.81 16.16 -2.16
C LEU A 72 14.83 15.80 -3.24
N ASP A 73 14.76 14.60 -3.81
CA ASP A 73 15.59 14.24 -4.94
C ASP A 73 15.12 14.94 -6.22
N ARG A 74 15.96 14.94 -7.26
CA ARG A 74 15.54 15.44 -8.57
C ARG A 74 14.37 14.62 -9.11
N PRO A 75 13.44 15.23 -9.87
CA PRO A 75 12.24 14.60 -10.41
C PRO A 75 12.39 13.17 -10.93
N ALA A 76 13.33 12.94 -11.84
CA ALA A 76 13.54 11.61 -12.42
C ALA A 76 13.90 10.57 -11.35
N SER A 77 14.87 10.88 -10.48
CA SER A 77 15.31 9.99 -9.40
C SER A 77 14.20 9.75 -8.37
N ALA A 78 13.48 10.80 -7.97
CA ALA A 78 12.37 10.70 -7.02
C ALA A 78 11.24 9.81 -7.56
N MET A 79 10.88 9.96 -8.84
CA MET A 79 9.86 9.14 -9.50
C MET A 79 10.29 7.68 -9.62
N GLU A 80 11.53 7.42 -10.07
CA GLU A 80 12.06 6.06 -10.17
C GLU A 80 12.07 5.35 -8.81
N ALA A 81 12.58 6.03 -7.78
CA ALA A 81 12.63 5.49 -6.43
C ALA A 81 11.23 5.28 -5.83
N SER A 82 10.28 6.18 -6.09
CA SER A 82 8.89 6.02 -5.65
C SER A 82 8.22 4.79 -6.28
N ILE A 83 8.51 4.51 -7.55
CA ILE A 83 8.02 3.31 -8.24
C ILE A 83 8.66 2.05 -7.65
N ASP A 84 9.97 2.08 -7.37
CA ASP A 84 10.66 0.97 -6.72
C ASP A 84 10.07 0.68 -5.34
N ILE A 85 9.87 1.70 -4.51
CA ILE A 85 9.24 1.60 -3.19
C ILE A 85 7.83 1.00 -3.31
N LEU A 86 7.00 1.48 -4.24
CA LEU A 86 5.65 0.97 -4.45
C LEU A 86 5.67 -0.52 -4.82
N ILE A 87 6.48 -0.90 -5.80
CA ILE A 87 6.55 -2.28 -6.28
C ILE A 87 7.07 -3.20 -5.17
N ASP A 88 8.17 -2.84 -4.52
CA ASP A 88 8.78 -3.66 -3.47
C ASP A 88 7.81 -3.86 -2.30
N TYR A 89 7.14 -2.79 -1.88
CA TYR A 89 6.11 -2.84 -0.85
C TYR A 89 4.94 -3.74 -1.26
N THR A 90 4.41 -3.56 -2.48
CA THR A 90 3.26 -4.33 -2.96
C THR A 90 3.59 -5.81 -3.12
N ILE A 91 4.78 -6.15 -3.61
CA ILE A 91 5.22 -7.55 -3.75
C ILE A 91 5.44 -8.19 -2.38
N ALA A 92 6.10 -7.50 -1.45
CA ALA A 92 6.30 -8.00 -0.09
C ALA A 92 4.96 -8.27 0.64
N ASN A 93 3.92 -7.49 0.33
CA ASN A 93 2.59 -7.60 0.94
C ASN A 93 1.53 -8.23 0.02
N ARG A 94 1.92 -8.90 -1.07
CA ARG A 94 1.00 -9.34 -2.15
C ARG A 94 -0.20 -10.14 -1.67
N ARG A 95 -0.02 -10.99 -0.65
CA ARG A 95 -1.08 -11.85 -0.10
C ARG A 95 -2.15 -11.02 0.62
N LEU A 96 -1.72 -10.08 1.46
CA LEU A 96 -2.61 -9.17 2.17
C LEU A 96 -3.33 -8.26 1.20
N ILE A 97 -2.61 -7.68 0.24
CA ILE A 97 -3.19 -6.79 -0.78
C ILE A 97 -4.26 -7.52 -1.60
N ARG A 98 -3.99 -8.75 -2.06
CA ARG A 98 -4.97 -9.57 -2.77
C ARG A 98 -6.21 -9.87 -1.92
N TYR A 99 -6.01 -10.16 -0.64
CA TYR A 99 -7.12 -10.40 0.29
C TYR A 99 -8.01 -9.17 0.47
N LEU A 100 -7.40 -7.98 0.62
CA LEU A 100 -8.11 -6.71 0.75
C LEU A 100 -8.82 -6.31 -0.55
N ALA A 101 -8.20 -6.52 -1.71
CA ALA A 101 -8.77 -6.21 -3.02
C ALA A 101 -10.07 -6.98 -3.30
N GLN A 102 -10.19 -8.21 -2.79
CA GLN A 102 -11.41 -9.02 -2.88
C GLN A 102 -12.51 -8.56 -1.91
N ARG A 103 -12.22 -7.60 -1.01
CA ARG A 103 -13.12 -7.13 0.07
C ARG A 103 -13.14 -5.60 0.11
N PRO A 104 -13.98 -4.95 -0.71
CA PRO A 104 -13.99 -3.50 -0.87
C PRO A 104 -14.12 -2.72 0.44
N ASP A 105 -14.89 -3.26 1.41
CA ASP A 105 -15.03 -2.63 2.72
C ASP A 105 -13.73 -2.64 3.53
N HIS A 106 -12.96 -3.72 3.47
CA HIS A 106 -11.67 -3.81 4.18
C HIS A 106 -10.63 -2.90 3.56
N LEU A 107 -10.58 -2.83 2.23
CA LEU A 107 -9.69 -1.91 1.52
C LEU A 107 -10.00 -0.45 1.90
N ARG A 108 -11.28 -0.08 1.90
CA ARG A 108 -11.73 1.27 2.30
C ARG A 108 -11.39 1.58 3.76
N THR A 109 -11.56 0.62 4.67
CA THR A 109 -11.16 0.77 6.08
C THR A 109 -9.64 0.96 6.22
N PHE A 110 -8.84 0.15 5.52
CA PHE A 110 -7.38 0.29 5.50
C PHE A 110 -6.96 1.69 5.01
N ASP A 111 -7.52 2.16 3.91
CA ASP A 111 -7.25 3.49 3.36
C ASP A 111 -7.63 4.61 4.33
N ASN A 112 -8.81 4.52 4.93
CA ASN A 112 -9.32 5.54 5.86
C ASN A 112 -8.50 5.63 7.15
N ILE A 113 -8.06 4.49 7.69
CA ILE A 113 -7.30 4.44 8.94
C ILE A 113 -5.85 4.85 8.71
N SER A 114 -5.24 4.38 7.62
CA SER A 114 -3.84 4.73 7.32
C SER A 114 -3.69 6.22 7.02
N GLY A 115 -4.70 6.86 6.39
CA GLY A 115 -4.59 8.23 5.89
C GLY A 115 -3.52 8.40 4.80
N LEU A 116 -2.90 7.29 4.38
CA LEU A 116 -1.68 7.28 3.60
C LEU A 116 -1.90 7.91 2.23
N ASN A 117 -3.01 7.58 1.56
CA ASN A 117 -3.32 8.10 0.23
C ASN A 117 -3.33 9.64 0.20
N ALA A 118 -3.94 10.29 1.20
CA ALA A 118 -3.97 11.74 1.26
C ALA A 118 -2.58 12.34 1.52
N THR A 119 -1.83 11.75 2.45
CA THR A 119 -0.45 12.17 2.78
C THR A 119 0.47 12.05 1.56
N LEU A 120 0.44 10.92 0.85
CA LEU A 120 1.28 10.68 -0.32
C LEU A 120 0.94 11.60 -1.50
N LEU A 121 -0.35 11.85 -1.74
CA LEU A 121 -0.78 12.84 -2.74
C LEU A 121 -0.29 14.24 -2.38
N ALA A 122 -0.34 14.63 -1.10
CA ALA A 122 0.16 15.93 -0.64
C ALA A 122 1.68 16.05 -0.82
N MET A 123 2.45 15.04 -0.41
CA MET A 123 3.91 15.00 -0.60
C MET A 123 4.30 15.07 -2.08
N THR A 124 3.61 14.30 -2.93
CA THR A 124 3.84 14.32 -4.39
C THR A 124 3.49 15.70 -4.96
N THR A 125 2.38 16.31 -4.54
CA THR A 125 1.99 17.66 -4.98
C THR A 125 3.03 18.71 -4.58
N LEU A 126 3.56 18.61 -3.36
CA LEU A 126 4.63 19.50 -2.87
C LEU A 126 5.92 19.33 -3.68
N HIS A 127 6.33 18.10 -3.96
CA HIS A 127 7.48 17.81 -4.82
C HIS A 127 7.31 18.42 -6.21
N MET A 128 6.16 18.18 -6.84
CA MET A 128 5.83 18.69 -8.18
C MET A 128 5.77 20.23 -8.20
N SER A 129 5.31 20.84 -7.12
CA SER A 129 5.31 22.30 -6.96
C SER A 129 6.72 22.86 -6.78
N HIS A 130 7.57 22.18 -6.01
CA HIS A 130 8.95 22.59 -5.79
C HIS A 130 9.78 22.52 -7.08
N TYR A 131 9.61 21.46 -7.88
CA TYR A 131 10.32 21.25 -9.15
C TYR A 131 9.51 21.65 -10.38
N ARG A 132 8.58 22.60 -10.26
CA ARG A 132 7.56 22.90 -11.26
C ARG A 132 8.06 22.96 -12.72
N SER A 133 9.22 23.56 -12.96
CA SER A 133 9.82 23.72 -14.31
C SER A 133 10.22 22.40 -15.00
N HIS A 134 10.26 21.29 -14.28
CA HIS A 134 10.61 19.96 -14.80
C HIS A 134 9.39 19.16 -15.26
N TYR A 135 8.19 19.65 -14.97
CA TYR A 135 6.94 18.99 -15.28
C TYR A 135 6.13 19.79 -16.30
N ARG A 136 5.23 19.10 -17.01
CA ARG A 136 4.38 19.68 -18.04
C ARG A 136 3.62 20.91 -17.55
N ASP A 137 3.62 21.94 -18.38
CA ASP A 137 3.04 23.24 -18.01
C ASP A 137 1.52 23.28 -18.12
N GLU A 138 0.97 22.37 -18.91
CA GLU A 138 -0.46 22.23 -19.16
C GLU A 138 -1.23 21.66 -17.96
N LEU A 139 -0.52 21.06 -16.99
CA LEU A 139 -1.10 20.39 -15.83
C LEU A 139 -0.69 21.10 -14.53
N SER A 140 -1.64 21.25 -13.60
CA SER A 140 -1.31 21.72 -12.27
C SER A 140 -0.48 20.68 -11.50
N PRO A 141 0.31 21.08 -10.49
CA PRO A 141 1.03 20.13 -9.63
C PRO A 141 0.13 19.06 -8.99
N SER A 142 -1.10 19.44 -8.61
CA SER A 142 -2.08 18.50 -8.06
C SER A 142 -2.59 17.51 -9.11
N ALA A 143 -2.79 17.94 -10.36
CA ALA A 143 -3.19 17.05 -11.44
C ALA A 143 -2.06 16.07 -11.80
N LEU A 144 -0.81 16.54 -11.88
CA LEU A 144 0.38 15.71 -12.08
C LEU A 144 0.50 14.64 -10.98
N ALA A 145 0.39 15.05 -9.71
CA ALA A 145 0.46 14.16 -8.57
C ALA A 145 -0.66 13.11 -8.58
N TRP A 146 -1.89 13.52 -8.86
CA TRP A 146 -3.03 12.62 -8.95
C TRP A 146 -2.86 11.58 -10.07
N LEU A 147 -2.41 12.00 -11.25
CA LEU A 147 -2.16 11.11 -12.39
C LEU A 147 -1.04 10.12 -12.09
N PHE A 148 0.10 10.60 -11.58
CA PHE A 148 1.23 9.74 -11.20
C PHE A 148 0.80 8.67 -10.20
N PHE A 149 0.17 9.10 -9.11
CA PHE A 149 -0.26 8.23 -8.03
C PHE A 149 -1.24 7.17 -8.52
N ASN A 150 -2.32 7.59 -9.20
CA ASN A 150 -3.34 6.66 -9.66
C ASN A 150 -2.82 5.69 -10.72
N MET A 151 -1.98 6.15 -11.66
CA MET A 151 -1.39 5.26 -12.65
C MET A 151 -0.48 4.22 -12.01
N ALA A 152 0.44 4.64 -11.14
CA ALA A 152 1.37 3.73 -10.49
C ALA A 152 0.64 2.73 -9.60
N VAL A 153 -0.25 3.20 -8.72
CA VAL A 153 -1.00 2.35 -7.78
C VAL A 153 -1.96 1.43 -8.52
N ALA A 154 -2.83 1.94 -9.40
CA ALA A 154 -3.84 1.11 -10.07
C ALA A 154 -3.20 0.04 -10.97
N THR A 155 -2.10 0.38 -11.66
CA THR A 155 -1.40 -0.58 -12.51
C THR A 155 -0.75 -1.68 -11.67
N THR A 156 -0.12 -1.33 -10.55
CA THR A 156 0.52 -2.30 -9.64
C THR A 156 -0.52 -3.19 -8.95
N MET A 157 -1.66 -2.62 -8.52
CA MET A 157 -2.77 -3.41 -7.95
C MET A 157 -3.33 -4.40 -8.97
N ARG A 158 -3.61 -3.94 -10.20
CA ARG A 158 -4.10 -4.81 -11.27
C ARG A 158 -3.11 -5.89 -11.67
N TYR A 159 -1.81 -5.63 -11.59
CA TYR A 159 -0.77 -6.64 -11.78
C TYR A 159 -0.90 -7.78 -10.76
N ILE A 160 -1.08 -7.46 -9.47
CA ILE A 160 -1.29 -8.45 -8.42
C ILE A 160 -2.58 -9.23 -8.61
N GLU A 161 -3.65 -8.60 -9.08
CA GLU A 161 -4.93 -9.25 -9.35
C GLU A 161 -4.89 -10.16 -10.58
N SER A 162 -4.07 -9.83 -11.58
CA SER A 162 -4.02 -10.54 -12.87
C SER A 162 -2.99 -11.68 -12.89
N ASP A 163 -2.54 -12.14 -11.72
CA ASP A 163 -1.56 -13.23 -11.56
C ASP A 163 -0.28 -13.03 -12.38
N ASP A 164 0.37 -11.87 -12.20
CA ASP A 164 1.69 -11.55 -12.76
C ASP A 164 1.71 -11.64 -14.31
N PRO A 165 0.89 -10.85 -15.03
CA PRO A 165 0.65 -11.00 -16.47
C PRO A 165 1.85 -10.68 -17.37
N ILE A 166 2.88 -10.05 -16.81
CA ILE A 166 4.18 -9.74 -17.42
C ILE A 166 5.27 -9.94 -16.36
N SER A 167 6.55 -9.93 -16.75
CA SER A 167 7.63 -10.01 -15.75
C SER A 167 7.64 -8.78 -14.83
N LEU A 168 8.11 -8.96 -13.60
CA LEU A 168 8.22 -7.88 -12.63
C LEU A 168 9.18 -6.77 -13.12
N ASP A 169 10.22 -7.15 -13.85
CA ASP A 169 11.18 -6.22 -14.44
C ASP A 169 10.54 -5.38 -15.56
N GLU A 170 9.71 -6.00 -16.41
CA GLU A 170 8.95 -5.28 -17.43
C GLU A 170 7.93 -4.33 -16.81
N LEU A 171 7.22 -4.73 -15.75
CA LEU A 171 6.31 -3.85 -15.00
C LEU A 171 7.08 -2.63 -14.45
N ARG A 172 8.20 -2.88 -13.77
CA ARG A 172 9.02 -1.84 -13.14
C ARG A 172 9.55 -0.87 -14.18
N ALA A 173 10.15 -1.36 -15.26
CA ALA A 173 10.65 -0.53 -16.34
C ALA A 173 9.51 0.25 -17.04
N GLY A 174 8.39 -0.43 -17.33
CA GLY A 174 7.23 0.18 -17.98
C GLY A 174 6.62 1.33 -17.19
N LEU A 175 6.45 1.17 -15.87
CA LEU A 175 5.95 2.23 -14.99
C LEU A 175 6.89 3.44 -14.92
N LYS A 176 8.21 3.20 -14.87
CA LYS A 176 9.23 4.26 -14.87
C LYS A 176 9.15 5.06 -16.18
N PHE A 177 9.18 4.38 -17.33
CA PHE A 177 9.09 5.03 -18.63
C PHE A 177 7.77 5.79 -18.83
N ALA A 178 6.64 5.18 -18.48
CA ALA A 178 5.32 5.79 -18.64
C ALA A 178 5.20 7.07 -17.81
N SER A 179 5.69 7.05 -16.57
CA SER A 179 5.59 8.18 -15.65
C SER A 179 6.48 9.35 -16.09
N THR A 180 7.72 9.07 -16.54
CA THR A 180 8.60 10.10 -17.09
C THR A 180 8.04 10.70 -18.39
N GLY A 181 7.62 9.88 -19.36
CA GLY A 181 7.14 10.37 -20.65
C GLY A 181 5.82 11.15 -20.57
N LEU A 182 4.92 10.74 -19.67
CA LEU A 182 3.63 11.42 -19.49
C LEU A 182 3.77 12.76 -18.77
N LEU A 183 4.63 12.83 -17.75
CA LEU A 183 4.59 13.93 -16.77
C LEU A 183 5.75 14.91 -16.89
N ALA A 184 6.94 14.45 -17.31
CA ALA A 184 8.12 15.31 -17.42
C ALA A 184 8.10 16.14 -18.71
N THR A 185 8.77 17.29 -18.70
CA THR A 185 9.01 18.05 -19.92
C THR A 185 10.03 17.34 -20.81
N HIS A 186 9.72 17.17 -22.10
CA HIS A 186 10.73 16.84 -23.09
C HIS A 186 11.59 18.09 -23.30
N ARG A 187 12.75 18.18 -22.66
CA ARG A 187 13.79 19.10 -23.15
C ARG A 187 14.43 18.45 -24.37
N SER A 188 14.05 18.95 -25.54
CA SER A 188 14.79 18.80 -26.80
C SER A 188 16.22 19.33 -26.66
#